data_AF-A0A369KU50-F1
#
_entry.id   AF-A0A369KU50-F1
#
_cell.length_a   1.000
_cell.length_b   1.000
_cell.length_c   1.000
_cell.angle_alpha   90.00
_cell.angle_beta   90.00
_cell.angle_gamma   90.00
#
_symmetry.space_group_name_H-M   'P 1'
#
loop_
_entity.id
_entity.type
_entity.pdbx_description
1 polymer ?
#
loop_
_entity_poly.entity_id
_entity_poly.type
_entity_poly.pdbx_seq_one_letter_code
_entity_poly.pdbx_strand_id
1 'polypeptide(L)' 'MYKEISERDSTRTCSKCSEILPRIGLGVRTWTCEKCNTIHDRDVNASINILNAYKNMFPIGQDRPTRTKKNSS' A
#
# COMPACT_ATOMS: atom_id res chain seq x y z
N MET A 1 14.42 -5.53 -11.41
CA MET A 1 14.83 -4.66 -10.27
C MET A 1 13.71 -4.72 -9.24
N TYR A 2 13.99 -5.24 -8.05
CA TYR A 2 13.04 -5.26 -6.93
C TYR A 2 13.40 -4.09 -6.00
N LYS A 3 12.38 -3.48 -5.39
CA LYS A 3 12.57 -2.46 -4.37
C LYS A 3 11.72 -2.84 -3.16
N GLU A 4 12.38 -2.97 -2.02
CA GLU A 4 11.71 -3.29 -0.77
C GLU A 4 10.94 -2.06 -0.27
N ILE A 5 9.73 -2.30 0.23
CA ILE A 5 8.88 -1.29 0.86
C ILE A 5 8.82 -1.62 2.35
N SER A 6 9.05 -0.61 3.19
CA SER A 6 8.99 -0.74 4.65
C SER A 6 7.60 -1.22 5.10
N GLU A 7 7.54 -2.46 5.59
CA GLU A 7 6.34 -3.07 6.18
C GLU A 7 5.79 -2.27 7.36
N ARG A 8 6.69 -1.65 8.14
CA ARG A 8 6.36 -0.88 9.34
C ARG A 8 5.58 0.38 9.03
N ASP A 9 5.86 1.02 7.89
CA ASP A 9 5.22 2.27 7.50
C ASP A 9 3.93 1.99 6.71
N SER A 10 3.89 0.88 5.96
CA SER A 10 2.68 0.47 5.22
C SER A 10 1.49 0.14 6.13
N THR A 11 1.73 -0.40 7.33
CA THR A 11 0.67 -0.84 8.25
C THR A 11 0.02 0.30 9.06
N ARG A 12 0.76 1.40 9.27
CA ARG A 12 0.34 2.55 10.10
C ARG A 12 -0.05 3.81 9.31
N THR A 13 0.26 3.84 8.02
CA THR A 13 -0.12 4.96 7.14
C THR A 13 -1.59 4.79 6.77
N CYS A 14 -2.41 5.83 6.93
CA CYS A 14 -3.77 5.81 6.44
C CYS A 14 -3.77 5.83 4.91
N SER A 15 -4.29 4.78 4.28
CA SER A 15 -4.37 4.70 2.82
C SER A 15 -5.33 5.72 2.18
N LYS A 16 -6.18 6.36 2.99
CA LYS A 16 -7.17 7.34 2.54
C LYS A 16 -6.67 8.78 2.58
N CYS A 17 -5.97 9.17 3.65
CA CYS A 17 -5.53 10.57 3.86
C CYS A 17 -4.01 10.72 4.03
N SER A 18 -3.26 9.62 3.90
CA SER A 18 -1.79 9.55 4.00
C SER A 18 -1.22 9.95 5.35
N GLU A 19 -2.05 10.07 6.39
CA GLU A 19 -1.58 10.35 7.76
C GLU A 19 -0.86 9.13 8.35
N ILE A 20 0.31 9.34 8.93
CA ILE A 20 1.07 8.27 9.58
C ILE A 20 0.71 8.26 11.06
N LEU A 21 0.12 7.16 11.53
CA LEU A 21 -0.14 7.01 12.95
C LEU A 21 1.17 6.77 13.72
N PRO A 22 1.42 7.50 14.83
CA PRO A 22 2.67 7.41 15.56
C PRO A 22 2.91 6.02 16.16
N ARG A 23 1.85 5.35 16.66
CA ARG A 23 1.92 3.96 17.15
C ARG A 23 0.60 3.22 16.92
N ILE A 24 0.68 2.07 16.24
CA ILE A 24 -0.35 1.03 16.26
C ILE A 24 0.28 -0.18 16.95
N GLY A 25 -0.39 -0.73 17.95
CA GLY A 25 0.09 -1.93 18.66
C GLY A 25 0.17 -3.13 17.71
N LEU A 26 1.19 -3.98 17.85
CA LEU A 26 1.46 -5.12 16.95
C LEU A 26 0.29 -6.14 16.86
N GLY A 27 -0.71 -6.10 17.74
CA GLY A 27 -1.92 -6.94 17.68
C GLY A 27 -3.20 -6.27 17.17
N VAL A 28 -3.21 -4.96 16.92
CA VAL A 28 -4.41 -4.21 16.48
C VAL A 28 -4.75 -4.50 15.02
N ARG A 29 -5.76 -5.34 14.77
CA ARG A 29 -6.22 -5.70 13.43
C ARG A 29 -7.07 -4.62 12.76
N THR A 30 -7.85 -3.89 13.55
CA THR A 30 -8.72 -2.82 13.07
C THR A 30 -8.48 -1.54 13.85
N TRP A 31 -8.40 -0.41 13.16
CA TRP A 31 -8.18 0.90 13.77
C TRP A 31 -8.89 2.01 13.00
N THR A 32 -9.20 3.11 13.68
CA THR A 32 -9.85 4.28 13.06
C THR A 32 -8.82 5.38 12.86
N CYS A 33 -8.75 5.95 11.67
CA CYS A 33 -7.90 7.10 11.40
C CYS A 33 -8.43 8.35 12.09
N GLU A 34 -7.62 8.97 12.96
CA GLU A 34 -8.01 10.18 13.70
C GLU A 34 -8.22 11.41 12.79
N LYS A 35 -7.63 11.41 11.59
CA LYS A 35 -7.72 12.55 10.65
C LYS A 35 -8.94 12.47 9.73
N CYS A 36 -9.27 11.29 9.24
CA CYS A 36 -10.34 11.11 8.23
C CYS A 36 -11.46 10.17 8.67
N ASN A 37 -11.40 9.67 9.91
CA ASN A 37 -12.38 8.76 10.52
C ASN A 37 -12.62 7.46 9.75
N THR A 38 -11.74 7.10 8.81
CA THR A 38 -11.83 5.83 8.08
C THR A 38 -11.42 4.68 8.99
N ILE A 39 -12.23 3.63 9.02
CA ILE A 39 -11.91 2.39 9.71
C ILE A 39 -11.08 1.52 8.76
N HIS A 40 -9.91 1.09 9.23
CA HIS A 40 -8.96 0.29 8.47
C HIS A 40 -8.83 -1.10 9.06
N ASP A 41 -8.84 -2.12 8.20
CA ASP A 41 -8.16 -3.38 8.48
C ASP A 41 -6.67 -3.23 8.14
N ARG A 42 -5.79 -3.70 9.02
CA ARG A 42 -4.34 -3.52 8.90
C ARG A 42 -3.79 -4.06 7.59
N ASP A 43 -4.15 -5.28 7.21
CA ASP A 43 -3.53 -5.99 6.09
C ASP A 43 -4.05 -5.42 4.76
N VAL A 44 -5.34 -5.07 4.71
CA VAL A 44 -5.94 -4.35 3.59
C VAL A 44 -5.28 -2.98 3.43
N ASN A 45 -5.11 -2.23 4.52
CA ASN A 45 -4.48 -0.92 4.50
C ASN A 45 -3.02 -1.00 4.02
N ALA A 46 -2.25 -1.96 4.54
CA ALA A 46 -0.87 -2.21 4.12
C ALA A 46 -0.78 -2.51 2.61
N SER A 47 -1.67 -3.37 2.09
CA SER A 47 -1.73 -3.72 0.67
C SER A 47 -1.97 -2.50 -0.22
N ILE A 48 -2.88 -1.60 0.19
CA ILE A 48 -3.17 -0.36 -0.55
C ILE A 48 -1.97 0.60 -0.50
N ASN A 49 -1.31 0.73 0.64
CA ASN A 49 -0.14 1.60 0.76
C ASN A 49 1.03 1.10 -0.08
N ILE A 50 1.25 -0.20 -0.17
CA ILE A 50 2.25 -0.80 -1.07
C ILE A 50 1.92 -0.47 -2.54
N LEU A 51 0.65 -0.62 -2.94
CA LEU A 51 0.21 -0.25 -4.28
C LEU A 51 0.42 1.26 -4.57
N ASN A 52 0.11 2.12 -3.60
CA ASN A 52 0.31 3.57 -3.74
C ASN A 52 1.79 3.93 -3.83
N ALA A 53 2.66 3.28 -3.03
CA ALA A 53 4.09 3.44 -3.13
C ALA A 53 4.63 3.03 -4.51
N TYR A 54 4.15 1.91 -5.05
CA TYR A 54 4.49 1.49 -6.42
C TYR A 54 4.04 2.53 -7.46
N LYS A 55 2.81 3.02 -7.38
CA LYS A 55 2.30 4.07 -8.28
C LYS A 55 3.13 5.35 -8.20
N ASN A 56 3.55 5.75 -7.00
CA ASN A 56 4.38 6.95 -6.79
C ASN A 56 5.81 6.76 -7.32
N MET A 57 6.37 5.55 -7.27
CA MET A 57 7.69 5.23 -7.82
C MET A 57 7.70 5.22 -9.35
N PHE A 58 6.57 4.89 -9.97
CA PHE A 58 6.40 4.82 -11.42
C PHE A 58 5.28 5.76 -11.87
N PRO A 59 5.54 7.09 -11.88
CA PRO A 59 4.60 8.05 -12.45
C PRO A 59 4.29 7.64 -13.89
N ILE A 60 2.99 7.59 -14.20
CA ILE A 60 2.40 7.03 -15.42
C ILE A 60 3.20 7.46 -16.67
N GLY A 61 3.72 6.47 -17.40
CA GLY A 61 4.55 6.67 -18.60
C GLY A 61 5.46 5.50 -18.98
N GLN A 62 5.52 4.42 -18.20
CA GLN A 62 6.22 3.19 -18.60
C GLN A 62 5.21 2.07 -18.81
N ASP A 63 5.22 1.51 -20.01
CA ASP A 63 4.36 0.41 -20.43
C ASP A 63 4.32 -0.68 -19.36
N ARG A 64 3.13 -0.93 -18.83
CA ARG A 64 2.85 -2.14 -18.03
C ARG A 64 3.39 -3.32 -18.84
N PRO A 65 4.34 -4.13 -18.34
CA PRO A 65 4.65 -5.39 -19.00
C PRO A 65 3.40 -6.25 -18.86
N THR A 66 2.55 -6.19 -19.87
CA THR A 66 1.43 -7.11 -20.00
C THR A 66 2.06 -8.49 -20.05
N ARG A 67 1.54 -9.42 -19.25
CA ARG A 67 1.89 -10.82 -19.36
C ARG A 67 1.49 -11.27 -20.76
N THR A 68 2.42 -11.20 -21.71
CA THR A 68 2.22 -11.70 -23.07
C THR A 68 1.96 -13.19 -22.92
N LYS A 69 0.72 -13.61 -23.15
CA LYS A 69 0.41 -15.02 -23.35
C LYS A 69 1.23 -15.43 -24.59
N LYS A 70 2.32 -16.16 -24.39
CA LYS A 70 2.99 -16.88 -25.48
C LYS A 70 1.98 -17.90 -25.98
N ASN A 71 1.30 -17.57 -27.08
CA ASN A 71 0.65 -18.60 -27.88
C ASN A 71 1.76 -19.30 -28.65
N SER A 72 2.10 -20.51 -28.22
CA SER A 72 2.96 -21.42 -28.98
C SER A 72 2.18 -21.89 -30.21
N SER A 73 2.71 -21.63 -31.40
CA SER A 73 2.40 -22.37 -32.64
C SER A 73 3.58 -23.26 -32.96
#